data_AF-K1RII9-F1
#
_entry.id   AF-K1RII9-F1
#
_cell.length_a   1.000
_cell.length_b   1.000
_cell.length_c   1.000
_cell.angle_alpha   90.00
_cell.angle_beta   90.00
_cell.angle_gamma   90.00
#
_symmetry.space_group_name_H-M   'P 1'
#
loop_
_entity.id
_entity.type
_entity.pdbx_description
1 polymer ?
#
loop_
_entity_poly.entity_id
_entity_poly.type
_entity_poly.pdbx_seq_one_letter_code
_entity_poly.pdbx_strand_id
1 'polypeptide(L)' 'MSEIYTVIIGILGILAVSGLFVGVTNDAVNFLNSAIGSKAASMRVILTVASVGIVIGVITSSGMMEV' A
#
# COMPACT_ATOMS: atom_id res chain seq x y z
N MET A 1 24.59 -5.25 22.01
CA MET A 1 23.25 -5.69 21.57
C MET A 1 23.28 -7.20 21.45
N SER A 2 22.47 -7.94 22.21
CA SER A 2 22.44 -9.41 22.10
C SER A 2 21.85 -9.84 20.75
N GLU A 3 22.30 -10.99 20.22
CA GLU A 3 21.86 -11.54 18.93
C GLU A 3 20.33 -11.67 18.84
N ILE A 4 19.68 -11.91 19.97
CA ILE A 4 18.22 -12.01 20.07
C ILE A 4 17.52 -10.70 19.70
N TYR A 5 18.09 -9.52 20.02
CA TYR A 5 17.51 -8.25 19.60
C TYR A 5 17.61 -8.05 18.09
N THR A 6 18.71 -8.47 17.46
CA THR A 6 18.86 -8.41 16.00
C THR A 6 17.81 -9.28 15.29
N VAL A 7 17.56 -10.49 15.81
CA VAL A 7 16.52 -11.39 15.29
C VAL A 7 15.13 -10.78 15.44
N ILE A 8 14.82 -10.20 16.61
CA ILE A 8 13.53 -9.54 16.86
C ILE A 8 13.32 -8.37 15.90
N ILE A 9 14.32 -7.52 15.68
CA ILE A 9 14.23 -6.40 14.72
C ILE A 9 14.00 -6.93 13.29
N GLY A 10 14.64 -8.02 12.90
CA GLY A 10 14.41 -8.67 11.60
C GLY A 10 12.96 -9.12 11.44
N ILE A 11 12.39 -9.77 12.45
CA ILE A 11 10.98 -10.20 12.46
C ILE A 11 10.04 -8.99 12.37
N LEU A 12 10.28 -7.94 13.17
CA LEU A 12 9.48 -6.72 13.14
C LEU A 12 9.53 -6.02 11.77
N GLY A 13 10.70 -6.00 11.12
CA GLY A 13 10.84 -5.47 9.77
C GLY A 13 9.97 -6.22 8.75
N ILE A 14 9.97 -7.56 8.81
CA ILE A 14 9.14 -8.39 7.92
C ILE A 14 7.64 -8.16 8.18
N LEU A 15 7.24 -8.10 9.46
CA LEU A 15 5.86 -7.85 9.83
C LEU A 15 5.39 -6.45 9.38
N ALA A 16 6.23 -5.42 9.54
CA ALA A 16 5.91 -4.07 9.10
C ALA A 16 5.73 -4.00 7.58
N VAL A 17 6.62 -4.63 6.80
CA VAL A 17 6.49 -4.68 5.33
C VAL A 17 5.22 -5.44 4.93
N SER A 18 4.93 -6.55 5.61
CA SER A 18 3.75 -7.36 5.33
C SER A 18 2.46 -6.61 5.64
N GLY A 19 2.41 -5.90 6.77
CA GLY A 19 1.29 -5.03 7.16
C GLY A 19 1.06 -3.92 6.13
N LEU A 20 2.11 -3.15 5.79
CA LEU A 20 2.04 -2.09 4.79
C LEU A 20 1.51 -2.61 3.44
N PHE A 21 1.96 -3.79 3.00
CA PHE A 21 1.48 -4.39 1.76
C PHE A 21 -0.02 -4.70 1.80
N VAL A 22 -0.51 -5.30 2.88
CA VAL A 22 -1.93 -5.65 3.03
C VAL A 22 -2.81 -4.39 3.11
N GLY A 23 -2.39 -3.39 3.89
CA GLY A 23 -3.12 -2.12 4.02
C GLY A 23 -3.23 -1.35 2.70
N VAL A 24 -2.09 -1.10 2.04
CA VAL A 24 -2.07 -0.36 0.76
C VAL A 24 -2.82 -1.11 -0.33
N THR A 25 -2.71 -2.44 -0.37
CA THR A 25 -3.45 -3.24 -1.35
C THR A 25 -4.95 -3.10 -1.12
N ASN A 26 -5.43 -3.19 0.12
CA ASN A 26 -6.85 -3.08 0.45
C ASN A 26 -7.47 -1.76 -0.07
N ASP A 27 -6.77 -0.65 0.11
CA ASP A 27 -7.21 0.65 -0.39
C ASP A 27 -7.15 0.73 -1.93
N ALA A 28 -6.10 0.16 -2.52
CA ALA A 28 -5.97 0.09 -3.97
C ALA A 28 -7.11 -0.69 -4.62
N VAL A 29 -7.51 -1.85 -4.08
CA VAL A 29 -8.61 -2.65 -4.66
C VAL A 29 -9.94 -1.92 -4.53
N ASN A 30 -10.17 -1.24 -3.41
CA ASN A 30 -11.38 -0.45 -3.21
C ASN A 30 -11.51 0.68 -4.24
N PHE A 31 -10.43 1.40 -4.52
CA PHE A 31 -10.43 2.43 -5.57
C PHE A 31 -10.56 1.85 -6.99
N LEU A 32 -9.83 0.77 -7.28
CA LEU A 32 -9.86 0.15 -8.61
C LEU A 32 -11.23 -0.47 -8.92
N ASN A 33 -11.86 -1.16 -7.97
CA ASN A 33 -13.17 -1.77 -8.18
C ASN A 33 -14.24 -0.74 -8.52
N SER A 34 -14.26 0.41 -7.82
CA SER A 34 -15.18 1.50 -8.14
C SER A 34 -14.89 2.15 -9.50
N ALA A 35 -13.62 2.36 -9.85
CA ALA A 35 -13.23 2.95 -11.13
C ALA A 35 -13.53 2.03 -12.33
N ILE A 36 -13.24 0.74 -12.20
CA ILE A 36 -13.48 -0.29 -13.24
C ILE A 36 -14.99 -0.52 -13.38
N GLY A 37 -15.72 -0.68 -12.27
CA GLY A 37 -17.16 -0.95 -12.27
C GLY A 37 -18.00 0.19 -12.84
N SER A 38 -17.57 1.44 -12.63
CA SER A 38 -18.25 2.64 -13.17
C SER A 38 -17.95 2.91 -14.65
N LYS A 39 -16.97 2.21 -15.26
CA LYS A 39 -16.48 2.46 -16.63
C LYS A 39 -16.08 3.92 -16.87
N ALA A 40 -15.57 4.61 -15.86
CA ALA A 40 -15.23 6.03 -15.94
C ALA A 40 -14.12 6.35 -16.96
N ALA A 41 -13.20 5.40 -17.20
CA ALA A 41 -12.13 5.52 -18.19
C ALA A 41 -11.70 4.14 -18.72
N SER A 42 -10.82 4.12 -19.72
CA SER A 42 -10.21 2.87 -20.17
C SER A 42 -9.31 2.26 -19.08
N MET A 43 -9.20 0.93 -19.06
CA MET A 43 -8.42 0.19 -18.05
C MET A 43 -6.97 0.69 -17.92
N ARG A 44 -6.34 1.07 -19.04
CA ARG A 44 -4.98 1.63 -19.03
C ARG A 44 -4.89 2.94 -18.28
N VAL A 45 -5.87 3.83 -18.46
CA VAL A 45 -5.91 5.12 -17.76
C VAL A 45 -6.14 4.89 -16.27
N ILE A 46 -7.09 4.02 -15.91
CA ILE A 46 -7.39 3.69 -14.51
C ILE A 46 -6.13 3.17 -13.80
N LEU A 47 -5.44 2.20 -14.39
CA LEU A 47 -4.23 1.63 -13.81
C LEU A 47 -3.10 2.67 -13.71
N THR A 48 -2.91 3.50 -14.74
CA THR A 48 -1.85 4.53 -14.72
C THR A 48 -2.10 5.56 -13.62
N VAL A 49 -3.34 6.05 -13.50
CA VAL A 49 -3.72 7.02 -12.47
C VAL A 49 -3.63 6.39 -11.07
N ALA A 50 -4.09 5.15 -10.91
CA ALA A 50 -4.00 4.43 -9.64
C ALA A 50 -2.53 4.22 -9.21
N SER A 51 -1.65 3.81 -10.11
CA SER A 51 -0.23 3.63 -9.80
C SER A 51 0.44 4.94 -9.38
N VAL A 52 0.21 6.04 -10.12
CA VAL A 52 0.77 7.35 -9.76
C VAL A 52 0.18 7.86 -8.44
N GLY A 53 -1.13 7.70 -8.25
CA GLY A 53 -1.84 8.11 -7.04
C GLY A 53 -1.36 7.36 -5.79
N ILE A 54 -1.14 6.04 -5.87
CA ILE A 54 -0.61 5.24 -4.76
C ILE A 54 0.83 5.67 -4.42
N VAL A 55 1.70 5.90 -5.43
CA VAL A 55 3.08 6.35 -5.20
C VAL A 55 3.11 7.71 -4.48
N ILE A 56 2.34 8.68 -4.97
CA ILE A 56 2.23 10.01 -4.33
C ILE A 56 1.62 9.87 -2.93
N GLY A 57 0.57 9.07 -2.79
CA GLY A 57 -0.12 8.83 -1.53
C GLY A 57 0.79 8.24 -0.47
N VAL A 58 1.57 7.20 -0.79
CA VAL A 58 2.50 6.56 0.15
C VAL A 58 3.64 7.50 0.55
N ILE A 59 4.20 8.29 -0.38
CA ILE A 59 5.29 9.23 -0.08
C ILE A 59 4.81 10.41 0.78
N THR A 60 3.56 10.85 0.57
CA THR A 60 3.00 12.04 1.25
C THR A 60 2.22 11.67 2.52
N SER A 61 1.88 10.39 2.71
CA SER A 61 1.15 9.89 3.87
C SER A 61 2.02 9.95 5.13
N SER A 62 1.89 11.02 5.90
CA SER A 62 2.46 11.17 7.24
C SER A 62 1.65 10.40 8.29
N GLY A 63 1.46 9.09 8.09
CA GLY A 63 0.73 8.22 9.02
C GLY A 63 -0.78 8.17 8.84
N MET A 64 -1.31 8.44 7.64
CA MET A 64 -2.77 8.44 7.39
C MET A 64 -3.38 7.08 7.06
N MET A 65 -2.55 6.05 6.92
CA MET A 65 -3.00 4.67 6.81
C MET A 65 -2.44 3.95 8.03
N GLU A 66 -3.15 4.05 9.14
CA GLU A 66 -2.87 3.26 10.32
C GLU A 66 -3.13 1.80 9.92
N VAL A 67 -2.03 1.07 9.72
CA VAL A 67 -1.98 -0.40 9.72
C VAL A 67 -1.36 -0.82 11.04
#